data_AF-A0A7J6U5P0-F1
#
_entry.id   AF-A0A7J6U5P0-F1
#
_cell.length_a   1.000
_cell.length_b   1.000
_cell.length_c   1.000
_cell.angle_alpha   90.00
_cell.angle_beta   90.00
_cell.angle_gamma   90.00
#
_symmetry.space_group_name_H-M   'P 1'
#
loop_
_entity.id
_entity.type
_entity.pdbx_description
1 polymer ?
#
loop_
_entity_poly.entity_id
_entity_poly.type
_entity_poly.pdbx_seq_one_letter_code
_entity_poly.pdbx_strand_id
1 'polypeptide(L)'
;IIVWRAPYRYGLLGPNGYGKTTLLRHIQHGAIPVSESWDVFLVEQEAHATDNKVIDEVLSADATTVKLLKEEDDIMKELDEAADDEAKAADTENIMKLQDRLEEVIKDLSAREADKQE
;
A
#
# COMPACT_ATOMS: atom_id res chain seq x y z
N ILE A 1 10.91 -11.78 -11.00
CA ILE A 1 11.71 -11.42 -9.82
C ILE A 1 12.49 -10.16 -10.15
N ILE A 2 12.39 -9.13 -9.32
CA ILE A 2 13.44 -8.13 -9.22
C ILE A 2 13.91 -8.22 -7.76
N VAL A 3 14.99 -8.97 -7.50
CA VAL A 3 15.68 -8.88 -6.20
C VAL A 3 16.60 -7.68 -6.32
N TRP A 4 16.36 -6.65 -5.52
CA TRP A 4 17.17 -5.44 -5.58
C TRP A 4 18.42 -5.60 -4.72
N ARG A 5 19.53 -6.01 -5.37
CA ARG A 5 20.87 -5.68 -4.92
C ARG A 5 21.67 -5.20 -6.13
N ALA A 6 21.74 -3.88 -6.31
CA ALA A 6 22.65 -3.29 -7.28
C ALA A 6 24.09 -3.83 -7.06
N PRO A 7 24.85 -4.18 -8.12
CA PRO A 7 24.59 -4.05 -9.55
C PRO A 7 24.11 -5.34 -10.26
N TYR A 8 23.83 -6.42 -9.54
CA TYR A 8 23.63 -7.73 -10.17
C TYR A 8 22.17 -8.01 -10.53
N ARG A 9 21.92 -8.45 -11.78
CA ARG A 9 20.61 -8.88 -12.27
C ARG A 9 20.67 -10.35 -12.66
N TYR A 10 19.81 -11.18 -12.08
CA TYR A 10 19.77 -12.62 -12.33
C TYR A 10 18.52 -13.00 -13.11
N GLY A 11 18.68 -13.86 -14.13
CA GLY A 11 17.58 -14.43 -14.90
C GLY A 11 17.42 -15.92 -14.60
N LEU A 12 16.17 -16.37 -14.38
CA LEU A 12 15.84 -17.78 -14.22
C LEU A 12 15.35 -18.37 -15.55
N LEU A 13 16.16 -19.24 -16.16
CA LEU A 13 15.87 -19.86 -17.46
C LEU A 13 15.58 -21.36 -17.30
N GLY A 14 14.72 -21.90 -18.17
CA GLY A 14 14.34 -23.31 -18.21
C GLY A 14 13.09 -23.54 -19.06
N PRO A 15 12.67 -24.78 -19.33
CA PRO A 15 11.45 -25.05 -20.10
C PRO A 15 10.18 -24.68 -19.31
N ASN A 16 9.05 -24.54 -20.00
CA ASN A 16 7.76 -24.31 -19.34
C ASN A 16 7.34 -25.56 -18.56
N GLY A 17 6.78 -25.38 -17.36
CA GLY A 17 6.38 -26.48 -16.47
C GLY A 17 7.43 -26.95 -15.45
N TYR A 18 8.67 -26.46 -15.49
CA TYR A 18 9.74 -26.87 -14.56
C TYR A 18 9.74 -26.10 -13.23
N GLY A 19 8.59 -25.53 -12.85
CA GLY A 19 8.44 -24.88 -11.55
C GLY A 19 9.11 -23.51 -11.40
N LYS A 20 9.52 -22.83 -12.49
CA LYS A 20 10.09 -21.47 -12.42
C LYS A 20 9.17 -20.52 -11.63
N THR A 21 7.91 -20.40 -12.05
CA THR A 21 6.90 -19.57 -11.36
C THR A 21 6.65 -20.04 -9.94
N THR A 22 6.61 -21.36 -9.72
CA THR A 22 6.46 -21.96 -8.39
C THR A 22 7.59 -21.53 -7.45
N LEU A 23 8.84 -21.61 -7.91
CA LEU A 23 10.00 -21.15 -7.15
C LEU A 23 9.88 -19.66 -6.80
N LEU A 24 9.46 -18.82 -7.75
CA LEU A 24 9.30 -17.38 -7.50
C LEU A 24 8.26 -17.10 -6.41
N ARG A 25 7.12 -17.81 -6.44
CA ARG A 25 6.07 -17.69 -5.41
C ARG A 25 6.56 -18.12 -4.03
N HIS A 26 7.39 -19.17 -3.95
CA HIS A 26 7.97 -19.61 -2.68
C HIS A 26 8.94 -18.59 -2.09
N ILE A 27 9.71 -17.89 -2.93
CA ILE A 27 10.59 -16.79 -2.49
C ILE A 27 9.74 -15.63 -1.94
N GLN A 28 8.68 -15.23 -2.64
CA GLN A 28 7.77 -14.17 -2.19
C GLN A 28 7.09 -14.51 -0.85
N HIS A 29 6.65 -15.75 -0.67
CA HIS A 29 6.01 -16.19 0.57
C HIS A 29 6.99 -16.45 1.73
N GLY A 30 8.30 -16.21 1.53
CA GLY A 30 9.31 -16.47 2.56
C GLY A 30 9.53 -17.95 2.88
N ALA A 31 9.04 -18.86 2.02
CA ALA A 31 9.28 -20.30 2.19
C ALA A 31 10.75 -20.68 1.93
N ILE A 32 11.49 -19.80 1.26
CA ILE A 32 12.94 -19.87 1.10
C ILE A 32 13.53 -18.66 1.85
N PRO A 33 14.44 -18.88 2.80
CA PRO A 33 15.04 -17.79 3.57
C PRO A 33 15.82 -16.87 2.64
N VAL A 34 15.45 -15.59 2.67
CA VAL A 34 16.17 -14.48 2.03
C VAL A 34 16.72 -13.56 3.13
N SER A 35 17.71 -12.75 2.78
CA SER A 35 18.24 -11.74 3.71
C SER A 35 17.15 -10.74 4.10
N GLU A 36 17.10 -10.33 5.36
CA GLU A 36 16.13 -9.32 5.85
C GLU A 36 16.30 -7.96 5.16
N SER A 37 17.48 -7.69 4.61
CA SER A 37 17.78 -6.47 3.85
C SER A 37 17.30 -6.48 2.40
N TRP A 38 16.63 -7.54 1.94
CA TRP A 38 16.17 -7.66 0.56
C TRP A 38 14.68 -7.39 0.44
N ASP A 39 14.34 -6.40 -0.38
CA ASP A 39 12.96 -6.23 -0.83
C ASP A 39 12.64 -7.24 -1.93
N VAL A 40 11.56 -8.00 -1.73
CA VAL A 40 11.12 -9.05 -2.65
C VAL A 40 9.78 -8.66 -3.27
N PHE A 41 9.83 -8.30 -4.56
CA PHE A 41 8.64 -8.01 -5.36
C PHE A 41 8.42 -9.10 -6.43
N LEU A 42 7.20 -9.65 -6.47
CA LEU A 42 6.73 -10.54 -7.51
C LEU A 42 5.73 -9.82 -8.40
N VAL A 43 6.07 -9.64 -9.67
CA VAL A 43 5.17 -9.13 -10.70
C VAL A 43 4.53 -10.31 -11.41
N GLU A 44 3.21 -10.30 -11.55
CA GLU A 44 2.47 -11.32 -12.28
C GLU A 44 2.74 -11.24 -13.78
N GLN A 45 2.64 -12.38 -14.48
CA GLN A 45 3.00 -12.46 -15.90
C GLN A 45 1.93 -11.87 -16.83
N GLU A 46 0.68 -11.78 -16.37
CA GLU A 46 -0.44 -11.27 -17.13
C GLU A 46 -1.23 -10.30 -16.27
N ALA A 47 -1.53 -9.12 -16.81
CA ALA A 47 -2.49 -8.22 -16.20
C ALA A 47 -3.89 -8.65 -16.64
N HIS A 48 -4.80 -8.85 -15.68
CA HIS A 48 -6.19 -9.08 -16.00
C HIS A 48 -6.79 -7.80 -16.62
N ALA A 49 -7.61 -7.96 -17.65
CA ALA A 49 -8.32 -6.83 -18.23
C ALA A 49 -9.33 -6.29 -17.19
N THR A 50 -9.17 -5.02 -16.82
CA THR A 50 -10.11 -4.29 -15.96
C THR A 50 -10.79 -3.19 -16.78
N ASP A 51 -12.06 -2.91 -16.45
CA ASP A 51 -12.79 -1.77 -17.02
C ASP A 51 -12.40 -0.44 -16.35
N ASN A 52 -11.51 -0.49 -15.35
CA ASN A 52 -10.95 0.67 -14.67
C ASN A 52 -10.09 1.49 -15.65
N LYS A 53 -10.00 2.81 -15.42
CA LYS A 53 -9.02 3.61 -16.14
C LYS A 53 -7.63 3.19 -15.69
N VAL A 54 -6.68 3.24 -16.62
CA VAL A 54 -5.26 2.94 -16.36
C VAL A 54 -4.72 3.74 -15.18
N ILE A 55 -5.13 5.00 -15.03
CA ILE A 55 -4.67 5.84 -13.92
C ILE A 55 -5.17 5.33 -12.57
N ASP A 56 -6.43 4.88 -12.51
CA ASP A 56 -7.05 4.39 -11.28
C ASP A 56 -6.44 3.04 -10.88
N GLU A 57 -6.15 2.18 -11.87
CA GLU A 57 -5.47 0.90 -11.66
C GLU A 57 -4.04 1.10 -11.10
N VAL A 58 -3.28 2.04 -11.68
CA VAL A 58 -1.93 2.36 -11.20
C VAL A 58 -1.95 2.95 -9.78
N LEU A 59 -2.90 3.83 -9.48
CA LEU A 59 -3.06 4.38 -8.14
C LEU A 59 -3.48 3.31 -7.13
N SER A 60 -4.29 2.33 -7.57
CA SER A 60 -4.74 1.22 -6.71
C SER A 60 -3.63 0.26 -6.29
N ALA A 61 -2.52 0.21 -7.05
CA ALA A 61 -1.38 -0.64 -6.73
C ALA A 61 -0.70 -0.24 -5.41
N ASP A 62 -0.83 1.02 -4.98
CA ASP A 62 -0.39 1.47 -3.65
C ASP A 62 -1.50 1.27 -2.62
N ALA A 63 -1.70 0.01 -2.23
CA ALA A 63 -2.76 -0.39 -1.31
C ALA A 63 -2.70 0.36 0.04
N THR A 64 -1.52 0.82 0.46
CA THR A 64 -1.37 1.55 1.73
C THR A 64 -1.80 2.99 1.59
N THR A 65 -1.38 3.69 0.53
CA THR A 65 -1.82 5.06 0.27
C THR A 65 -3.33 5.13 0.03
N VAL A 66 -3.90 4.16 -0.71
CA VAL A 66 -5.34 4.07 -0.92
C VAL A 66 -6.11 3.89 0.39
N LYS A 67 -5.59 3.10 1.33
CA LYS A 67 -6.19 2.93 2.66
C LYS A 67 -6.15 4.21 3.47
N LEU A 68 -5.02 4.91 3.49
CA LEU A 68 -4.85 6.15 4.25
C LEU A 68 -5.75 7.27 3.71
N LEU A 69 -5.86 7.42 2.38
CA LEU A 69 -6.78 8.39 1.77
C LEU A 69 -8.25 8.10 2.09
N LYS A 70 -8.62 6.81 2.16
CA LYS A 70 -9.97 6.43 2.56
C LYS A 70 -10.22 6.73 4.04
N GLU A 71 -9.25 6.43 4.89
CA GLU A 71 -9.32 6.72 6.33
C GLU A 71 -9.43 8.24 6.59
N GLU A 72 -8.70 9.06 5.84
CA GLU A 72 -8.83 10.53 5.87
C GLU A 72 -10.25 10.98 5.52
N ASP A 73 -10.82 10.49 4.41
CA ASP A 73 -12.17 10.84 3.95
C ASP A 73 -13.25 10.39 4.94
N ASP A 74 -13.09 9.20 5.55
CA ASP A 74 -14.01 8.68 6.55
C ASP A 74 -13.96 9.53 7.84
N ILE A 75 -12.76 9.89 8.34
CA ILE A 75 -12.59 10.74 9.52
C ILE A 75 -13.11 12.16 9.28
N MET A 76 -12.88 12.74 8.10
CA MET A 76 -13.39 14.07 7.76
C MET A 76 -14.92 14.11 7.78
N LYS A 77 -15.59 13.08 7.25
CA LYS A 77 -17.06 12.98 7.30
C LYS A 77 -17.58 12.87 8.73
N GLU A 78 -16.95 12.03 9.55
CA GLU A 78 -17.35 11.89 10.97
C GLU A 78 -17.18 13.22 11.72
N LEU A 79 -16.14 14.00 11.40
CA LEU A 79 -15.90 15.30 12.00
C LEU A 79 -16.91 16.38 11.55
N ASP A 80 -17.29 16.36 10.28
CA ASP A 80 -18.33 17.24 9.73
C ASP A 80 -19.71 16.92 10.32
N GLU A 81 -20.08 15.63 10.41
CA GLU A 81 -21.32 15.18 11.04
C GLU A 81 -21.37 15.57 12.53
N ALA A 82 -20.26 15.44 13.25
CA ALA A 82 -20.15 15.85 14.66
C ALA A 82 -20.22 17.37 14.87
N ALA A 83 -19.94 18.18 13.84
CA ALA A 83 -20.03 19.64 13.91
C ALA A 83 -21.49 20.15 13.85
N ASP A 84 -22.37 19.40 13.17
CA ASP A 84 -23.78 19.71 12.98
C ASP A 84 -24.65 19.37 14.20
N ASP A 85 -24.23 18.41 15.05
CA ASP A 85 -24.96 18.04 16.26
C ASP A 85 -24.67 18.98 17.45
N GLU A 86 -25.73 19.57 18.03
CA GLU A 86 -25.67 20.50 19.17
C GLU A 86 -25.33 19.82 20.52
N ALA A 87 -25.13 18.49 20.55
CA ALA A 87 -24.80 17.69 21.75
C ALA A 87 -23.30 17.76 22.14
N LYS A 88 -22.75 18.98 22.19
CA LYS A 88 -21.31 19.30 22.17
C LYS A 88 -20.49 19.00 23.43
N ALA A 89 -21.01 18.25 24.40
CA ALA A 89 -20.31 18.01 25.68
C ALA A 89 -19.84 16.56 25.90
N ALA A 90 -20.48 15.58 25.24
CA ALA A 90 -20.13 14.17 25.39
C ALA A 90 -19.15 13.67 24.30
N ASP A 91 -19.17 14.28 23.12
CA ASP A 91 -18.33 13.86 21.98
C ASP A 91 -17.03 14.66 21.81
N THR A 92 -16.72 15.62 22.69
CA THR A 92 -15.47 16.38 22.62
C THR A 92 -14.23 15.49 22.72
N GLU A 93 -14.27 14.44 23.53
CA GLU A 93 -13.18 13.46 23.63
C GLU A 93 -13.02 12.64 22.32
N ASN A 94 -14.13 12.27 21.68
CA ASN A 94 -14.11 11.53 20.42
C ASN A 94 -13.62 12.43 19.27
N ILE A 95 -14.08 13.67 19.22
CA ILE A 95 -13.64 14.69 18.25
C ILE A 95 -12.13 14.92 18.37
N MET A 96 -11.59 15.04 19.59
CA MET A 96 -10.14 15.19 19.81
C MET A 96 -9.37 13.97 19.30
N LYS A 97 -9.85 12.75 19.56
CA LYS A 97 -9.20 11.52 19.05
C LYS A 97 -9.23 11.44 17.53
N LEU A 98 -10.33 11.83 16.89
CA LEU A 98 -10.45 11.86 15.43
C LEU A 98 -9.50 12.89 14.83
N GLN A 99 -9.37 14.06 15.45
CA GLN A 99 -8.41 15.09 15.03
C GLN A 99 -6.95 14.61 15.17
N ASP A 100 -6.59 14.01 16.30
CA ASP A 100 -5.26 13.43 16.51
C ASP A 100 -4.95 12.34 15.46
N ARG A 101 -5.94 11.48 15.16
CA ARG A 101 -5.78 10.43 14.15
C ARG A 101 -5.66 10.99 12.74
N LEU A 102 -6.45 12.02 12.41
CA LEU A 102 -6.37 12.70 11.12
C LEU A 102 -4.98 13.32 10.90
N GLU A 103 -4.41 13.95 11.94
CA GLU A 103 -3.06 14.52 11.86
C GLU A 103 -2.00 13.44 11.62
N GLU A 104 -2.12 12.28 12.27
CA GLU A 104 -1.24 11.14 12.03
C GLU A 104 -1.35 10.60 10.60
N VAL A 105 -2.57 10.43 10.08
CA VAL A 105 -2.82 9.95 8.71
C VAL A 105 -2.25 10.93 7.68
N ILE A 106 -2.44 12.23 7.85
CA ILE A 106 -1.88 13.27 6.96
C ILE A 106 -0.35 13.24 7.00
N LYS A 107 0.24 13.06 8.18
CA LYS A 107 1.69 12.96 8.32
C LYS A 107 2.23 11.73 7.56
N ASP A 108 1.59 10.58 7.71
CA ASP A 108 1.95 9.34 7.01
C ASP A 108 1.81 9.48 5.49
N LEU A 109 0.77 10.16 5.01
CA LEU A 109 0.60 10.48 3.59
C LEU A 109 1.74 11.37 3.09
N SER A 110 2.07 12.45 3.81
CA SER A 110 3.14 13.39 3.41
C SER A 110 4.52 12.73 3.36
N ALA A 111 4.82 11.83 4.30
CA ALA A 111 6.08 11.08 4.33
C ALA A 111 6.22 10.17 3.10
N ARG A 112 5.12 9.54 2.68
CA ARG A 112 5.09 8.68 1.49
C ARG A 112 5.19 9.44 0.17
N GLU A 113 4.70 10.68 0.12
CA GLU A 113 4.91 11.56 -1.03
C GLU A 113 6.38 11.96 -1.19
N ALA A 114 7.09 12.18 -0.08
CA ALA A 114 8.51 12.51 -0.08
C ALA A 114 9.37 11.33 -0.57
N ASP A 115 9.10 10.11 -0.11
CA ASP A 115 9.83 8.90 -0.53
C ASP A 115 9.66 8.57 -2.03
N LYS A 116 8.58 9.06 -2.68
CA LYS A 116 8.34 8.85 -4.12
C LYS A 116 9.08 9.84 -5.02
N GLN A 117 9.62 10.93 -4.49
CA GLN A 117 10.34 11.94 -5.27
C GLN A 117 11.86 11.70 -5.35
N GLU A 118 12.37 10.67 -4.69
CA GLU A 118 13.78 10.25 -4.71
C GLU A 118 14.03 9.07 -5.67
#